data_AF-A0A928TM45-F1
#
_entry.id   AF-A0A928TM45-F1
#
_cell.length_a   1.000
_cell.length_b   1.000
_cell.length_c   1.000
_cell.angle_alpha   90.00
_cell.angle_beta   90.00
_cell.angle_gamma   90.00
#
_symmetry.space_group_name_H-M   'P 1'
#
loop_
_entity.id
_entity.type
_entity.pdbx_description
1 polymer ?
#
loop_
_entity_poly.entity_id
_entity_poly.type
_entity_poly.pdbx_seq_one_letter_code
_entity_poly.pdbx_strand_id
1 'polypeptide(L)'
;MDLRVRAALGGLAMLCAAHAIAQGANVAAIQASEARKADARTLAALEAFRHALIARFGADPTLTMLRWSESEGSALVQTSGGATEYVIRQGDAWVSTANRKLVPWAPPAVATANAFRLSSVKSAPIRAWLDAWRKAPGQATDFITDYEAGYEPSAARLVVRARVGSMTTFGLAQHAFDPSTGSSVTIAAAPRQVPKAIATAQRRTDDLRRDASAALAALRKVEPSARLGSMRISQREIAFTLADRRTWTFDPSFRLTAGRPYDGSFLCAEGWLEDEVDWTKLAALPRNGVLAANLDDGDEAHARFTVDRSRDCGPLTIEVTYDNYRIPQPWARFDARGRYLTSR
;
A
#
# COMPACT_ATOMS: atom_id res chain seq x y z
N MET A 1 -14.98 32.09 -46.61
CA MET A 1 -15.29 31.39 -45.35
C MET A 1 -15.37 32.44 -44.25
N ASP A 2 -16.58 32.71 -43.79
CA ASP A 2 -16.96 33.84 -42.96
C ASP A 2 -16.37 33.84 -41.55
N LEU A 3 -16.02 35.03 -41.06
CA LEU A 3 -15.62 35.32 -39.68
C LEU A 3 -16.65 34.83 -38.64
N ARG A 4 -17.90 34.58 -39.04
CA ARG A 4 -18.98 34.05 -38.19
C ARG A 4 -18.80 32.57 -37.80
N VAL A 5 -18.03 31.78 -38.56
CA VAL A 5 -17.79 30.36 -38.25
C VAL A 5 -16.72 30.17 -37.17
N ARG A 6 -15.78 31.12 -37.02
CA ARG A 6 -14.72 31.04 -36.00
C ARG A 6 -15.20 31.38 -34.58
N ALA A 7 -16.22 32.23 -34.43
CA ALA A 7 -16.79 32.56 -33.11
C ALA A 7 -17.63 31.40 -32.52
N ALA A 8 -18.32 30.63 -33.36
CA ALA A 8 -19.14 29.50 -32.92
C ALA A 8 -18.31 28.29 -32.45
N LEU A 9 -17.12 28.07 -33.05
CA LEU A 9 -16.20 27.00 -32.66
C LEU A 9 -15.44 27.30 -31.35
N GLY A 10 -15.18 28.56 -31.04
CA GLY A 10 -14.55 28.97 -29.76
C GLY A 10 -15.50 28.84 -28.55
N GLY A 11 -16.80 29.07 -28.75
CA GLY A 11 -17.81 28.91 -27.70
C GLY A 11 -18.08 27.45 -27.32
N LEU A 12 -18.08 26.53 -28.29
CA LEU A 12 -18.30 25.10 -28.02
C LEU A 12 -17.13 24.45 -27.24
N ALA A 13 -15.89 24.86 -27.53
CA ALA A 13 -14.72 24.35 -26.82
C ALA A 13 -14.68 24.80 -25.35
N MET A 14 -15.09 26.04 -25.05
CA MET A 14 -15.22 26.53 -23.67
C MET A 14 -16.40 25.87 -22.91
N LEU A 15 -17.52 25.60 -23.57
CA LEU A 15 -18.65 24.88 -22.96
C LEU A 15 -18.32 23.41 -22.67
N CYS A 16 -17.56 22.72 -23.52
CA CYS A 16 -17.10 21.36 -23.25
C CYS A 16 -16.04 21.30 -22.13
N ALA A 17 -15.12 22.28 -22.05
CA ALA A 17 -14.17 22.38 -20.96
C ALA A 17 -14.87 22.66 -19.61
N ALA A 18 -15.89 23.54 -19.60
CA ALA A 18 -16.67 23.80 -18.40
C ALA A 18 -17.51 22.59 -17.94
N HIS A 19 -18.05 21.79 -18.87
CA HIS A 19 -18.79 20.57 -18.53
C HIS A 19 -17.88 19.45 -18.01
N ALA A 20 -16.67 19.29 -18.55
CA ALA A 20 -15.70 18.31 -18.05
C ALA A 20 -15.19 18.65 -16.64
N ILE A 21 -14.97 19.93 -16.35
CA ILE A 21 -14.58 20.42 -15.01
C ILE A 21 -15.75 20.27 -14.02
N ALA A 22 -16.99 20.55 -14.45
CA ALA A 22 -18.18 20.40 -13.61
C ALA A 22 -18.51 18.93 -13.30
N GLN A 23 -18.29 18.00 -14.23
CA GLN A 23 -18.44 16.56 -13.97
C GLN A 23 -17.39 16.03 -13.00
N GLY A 24 -16.13 16.48 -13.11
CA GLY A 24 -15.06 16.13 -12.16
C GLY A 24 -15.32 16.62 -10.74
N ALA A 25 -15.83 17.84 -10.58
CA ALA A 25 -16.17 18.42 -9.27
C ALA A 25 -17.32 17.68 -8.58
N ASN A 26 -18.33 17.22 -9.35
CA ASN A 26 -19.47 16.50 -8.80
C ASN A 26 -19.09 15.08 -8.32
N VAL A 27 -18.23 14.38 -9.08
CA VAL A 27 -17.72 13.05 -8.69
C VAL A 27 -16.86 13.15 -7.41
N ALA A 28 -15.97 14.14 -7.31
CA ALA A 28 -15.14 14.34 -6.12
C ALA A 28 -15.97 14.66 -4.86
N ALA A 29 -17.04 15.46 -5.00
CA ALA A 29 -17.96 15.75 -3.91
C ALA A 29 -18.75 14.51 -3.45
N ILE A 30 -19.22 13.67 -4.39
CA ILE A 30 -19.88 12.40 -4.08
C ILE A 30 -18.90 11.45 -3.38
N GLN A 31 -17.68 11.29 -3.90
CA GLN A 31 -16.65 10.45 -3.29
C GLN A 31 -16.29 10.92 -1.87
N ALA A 32 -16.16 12.24 -1.65
CA ALA A 32 -15.90 12.79 -0.33
C ALA A 32 -17.08 12.55 0.64
N SER A 33 -18.32 12.61 0.14
CA SER A 33 -19.51 12.27 0.93
C SER A 33 -19.53 10.79 1.31
N GLU A 34 -19.27 9.90 0.36
CA GLU A 34 -19.21 8.45 0.61
C GLU A 34 -18.07 8.07 1.56
N ALA A 35 -16.92 8.73 1.45
CA ALA A 35 -15.80 8.54 2.37
C ALA A 35 -16.19 8.92 3.82
N ARG A 36 -16.89 10.04 4.02
CA ARG A 36 -17.43 10.42 5.35
C ARG A 36 -18.49 9.45 5.86
N LYS A 37 -19.34 8.92 4.98
CA LYS A 37 -20.31 7.87 5.38
C LYS A 37 -19.59 6.59 5.79
N ALA A 38 -18.54 6.18 5.08
CA ALA A 38 -17.71 5.02 5.43
C ALA A 38 -17.00 5.23 6.78
N ASP A 39 -16.50 6.44 7.04
CA ASP A 39 -15.92 6.81 8.34
C ASP A 39 -16.94 6.63 9.47
N ALA A 40 -18.17 7.14 9.28
CA ALA A 40 -19.24 7.00 10.26
C ALA A 40 -19.63 5.54 10.50
N ARG A 41 -19.74 4.73 9.43
CA ARG A 41 -20.03 3.29 9.53
C ARG A 41 -18.90 2.53 10.25
N THR A 42 -17.65 2.88 9.98
CA THR A 42 -16.49 2.26 10.65
C THR A 42 -16.42 2.60 12.14
N LEU A 43 -16.75 3.83 12.53
CA LEU A 43 -16.84 4.21 13.95
C LEU A 43 -18.03 3.51 14.65
N ALA A 44 -19.17 3.36 13.97
CA ALA A 44 -20.28 2.57 14.48
C ALA A 44 -19.89 1.09 14.65
N ALA A 45 -19.17 0.51 13.69
CA ALA A 45 -18.65 -0.86 13.78
C ALA A 45 -17.67 -1.03 14.96
N LEU A 46 -16.80 -0.04 15.23
CA LEU A 46 -15.93 -0.03 16.41
C LEU A 46 -16.75 -0.08 17.71
N GLU A 47 -17.78 0.76 17.85
CA GLU A 47 -18.62 0.77 19.06
C GLU A 47 -19.42 -0.54 19.21
N ALA A 48 -19.99 -1.06 18.13
CA ALA A 48 -20.68 -2.35 18.14
C ALA A 48 -19.73 -3.50 18.54
N PHE A 49 -18.50 -3.49 18.03
CA PHE A 49 -17.49 -4.47 18.41
C PHE A 49 -17.06 -4.31 19.87
N ARG A 50 -16.91 -3.07 20.35
CA ARG A 50 -16.61 -2.76 21.75
C ARG A 50 -17.65 -3.36 22.69
N HIS A 51 -18.93 -3.12 22.41
CA HIS A 51 -20.03 -3.67 23.19
C HIS A 51 -20.04 -5.20 23.19
N ALA A 52 -19.79 -5.83 22.04
CA ALA A 52 -19.73 -7.29 21.97
C ALA A 52 -18.52 -7.88 22.72
N LEU A 53 -17.36 -7.22 22.68
CA LEU A 53 -16.20 -7.62 23.50
C LEU A 53 -16.54 -7.54 24.99
N ILE A 54 -17.12 -6.42 25.45
CA ILE A 54 -17.53 -6.27 26.85
C ILE A 54 -18.56 -7.33 27.24
N ALA A 55 -19.55 -7.59 26.39
CA ALA A 55 -20.56 -8.62 26.64
C ALA A 55 -19.96 -10.03 26.71
N ARG A 56 -19.01 -10.36 25.82
CA ARG A 56 -18.34 -11.67 25.78
C ARG A 56 -17.45 -11.91 26.99
N PHE A 57 -16.72 -10.88 27.43
CA PHE A 57 -15.73 -10.99 28.52
C PHE A 57 -16.25 -10.49 29.88
N GLY A 58 -17.50 -10.01 29.95
CA GLY A 58 -18.17 -9.56 31.18
C GLY A 58 -17.69 -8.24 31.77
N ALA A 59 -16.64 -7.64 31.21
CA ALA A 59 -16.04 -6.38 31.66
C ALA A 59 -15.28 -5.73 30.51
N ASP A 60 -14.76 -4.50 30.72
CA ASP A 60 -13.80 -3.87 29.82
C ASP A 60 -12.54 -4.74 29.72
N PRO A 61 -12.24 -5.39 28.56
CA PRO A 61 -11.14 -6.33 28.47
C PRO A 61 -9.79 -5.62 28.32
N THR A 62 -8.73 -6.30 28.74
CA THR A 62 -7.34 -5.90 28.49
C THR A 62 -6.84 -6.56 27.20
N LEU A 63 -6.24 -5.78 26.31
CA LEU A 63 -5.88 -6.18 24.95
C LEU A 63 -4.39 -5.96 24.69
N THR A 64 -3.79 -6.80 23.86
CA THR A 64 -2.44 -6.56 23.30
C THR A 64 -2.49 -6.03 21.87
N MET A 65 -3.61 -6.26 21.18
CA MET A 65 -3.85 -5.81 19.82
C MET A 65 -5.35 -5.71 19.56
N LEU A 66 -5.77 -4.66 18.86
CA LEU A 66 -7.13 -4.45 18.39
C LEU A 66 -7.06 -4.09 16.89
N ARG A 67 -7.90 -4.67 16.06
CA ARG A 67 -8.06 -4.28 14.65
C ARG A 67 -9.54 -4.18 14.32
N TRP A 68 -9.95 -3.14 13.59
CA TRP A 68 -11.33 -2.98 13.14
C TRP A 68 -11.42 -2.34 11.76
N SER A 69 -12.46 -2.71 11.03
CA SER A 69 -12.90 -2.11 9.78
C SER A 69 -14.43 -1.97 9.80
N GLU A 70 -15.01 -1.52 8.68
CA GLU A 70 -16.47 -1.47 8.53
C GLU A 70 -17.14 -2.85 8.70
N SER A 71 -16.48 -3.93 8.29
CA SER A 71 -17.07 -5.27 8.21
C SER A 71 -16.60 -6.26 9.28
N GLU A 72 -15.49 -5.96 9.96
CA GLU A 72 -14.85 -6.91 10.86
C GLU A 72 -14.14 -6.22 12.04
N GLY A 73 -14.33 -6.78 13.23
CA GLY A 73 -13.51 -6.51 14.41
C GLY A 73 -12.69 -7.73 14.79
N SER A 74 -11.45 -7.54 15.22
CA SER A 74 -10.62 -8.61 15.75
C SER A 74 -9.71 -8.12 16.88
N ALA A 75 -9.46 -8.95 17.88
CA ALA A 75 -8.71 -8.56 19.07
C ALA A 75 -7.90 -9.72 19.65
N LEU A 76 -6.75 -9.39 20.22
CA LEU A 76 -5.97 -10.27 21.10
C LEU A 76 -6.24 -9.87 22.55
N VAL A 77 -7.10 -10.64 23.21
CA VAL A 77 -7.59 -10.36 24.57
C VAL A 77 -6.74 -11.12 25.58
N GLN A 78 -6.25 -10.43 26.61
CA GLN A 78 -5.61 -11.09 27.75
C GLN A 78 -6.66 -11.64 28.70
N THR A 79 -6.57 -12.93 28.98
CA THR A 79 -7.41 -13.58 29.98
C THR A 79 -6.75 -13.51 31.35
N SER A 80 -7.53 -13.72 32.41
CA SER A 80 -7.06 -13.68 33.80
C SER A 80 -5.94 -14.69 34.10
N GLY A 81 -5.81 -15.75 33.30
CA GLY A 81 -4.72 -16.73 33.39
C GLY A 81 -3.44 -16.33 32.65
N GLY A 82 -3.36 -15.12 32.10
CA GLY A 82 -2.19 -14.62 31.34
C GLY A 82 -2.10 -15.15 29.91
N ALA A 83 -3.03 -16.01 29.48
CA ALA A 83 -3.14 -16.44 28.10
C ALA A 83 -3.74 -15.32 27.22
N THR A 84 -3.43 -15.36 25.92
CA THR A 84 -4.02 -14.46 24.94
C THR A 84 -5.03 -15.20 24.09
N GLU A 85 -6.29 -14.75 24.10
CA GLU A 85 -7.36 -15.27 23.26
C GLU A 85 -7.50 -14.40 22.01
N TYR A 86 -7.45 -15.02 20.83
CA TYR A 86 -7.73 -14.36 19.56
C TYR A 86 -9.21 -14.49 19.22
N VAL A 87 -9.89 -13.36 19.01
CA VAL A 87 -11.31 -13.32 18.66
C VAL A 87 -11.54 -12.47 17.42
N ILE A 88 -12.53 -12.87 16.61
CA ILE A 88 -12.96 -12.15 15.41
C ILE A 88 -14.49 -12.08 15.41
N ARG A 89 -15.03 -10.90 15.10
CA ARG A 89 -16.45 -10.66 14.90
C ARG A 89 -16.66 -10.08 13.50
N GLN A 90 -17.59 -10.66 12.73
CA GLN A 90 -18.02 -10.17 11.42
C GLN A 90 -19.52 -9.94 11.46
N GLY A 91 -19.96 -8.70 11.20
CA GLY A 91 -21.33 -8.29 11.51
C GLY A 91 -21.68 -8.59 12.97
N ASP A 92 -22.74 -9.38 13.19
CA ASP A 92 -23.16 -9.75 14.54
C ASP A 92 -22.59 -11.06 15.08
N ALA A 93 -21.89 -11.84 14.24
CA ALA A 93 -21.43 -13.18 14.59
C ALA A 93 -19.95 -13.22 15.01
N TRP A 94 -19.65 -14.04 16.01
CA TRP A 94 -18.28 -14.49 16.30
C TRP A 94 -17.89 -15.57 15.29
N VAL A 95 -16.77 -15.37 14.59
CA VAL A 95 -16.31 -16.29 13.55
C VAL A 95 -15.05 -17.03 13.97
N SER A 96 -14.79 -18.16 13.32
CA SER A 96 -13.60 -18.97 13.56
C SER A 96 -12.32 -18.18 13.26
N THR A 97 -11.29 -18.44 14.07
CA THR A 97 -9.93 -17.91 13.88
C THR A 97 -9.02 -18.87 13.10
N ALA A 98 -9.55 -20.01 12.66
CA ALA A 98 -8.79 -20.99 11.88
C ALA A 98 -8.15 -20.33 10.65
N ASN A 99 -6.84 -20.54 10.47
CA ASN A 99 -6.01 -19.96 9.39
C ASN A 99 -5.90 -18.43 9.40
N ARG A 100 -6.30 -17.77 10.50
CA ARG A 100 -6.17 -16.32 10.64
C ARG A 100 -5.21 -16.00 11.77
N LYS A 101 -4.46 -14.92 11.61
CA LYS A 101 -3.49 -14.48 12.60
C LYS A 101 -3.63 -12.99 12.84
N LEU A 102 -3.66 -12.62 14.11
CA LEU A 102 -3.39 -11.28 14.58
C LEU A 102 -2.16 -11.38 15.49
N VAL A 103 -1.21 -10.46 15.34
CA VAL A 103 0.04 -10.47 16.10
C VAL A 103 0.26 -9.07 16.66
N PRO A 104 0.70 -8.92 17.92
CA PRO A 104 1.10 -7.62 18.43
C PRO A 104 2.28 -7.06 17.63
N TRP A 105 2.39 -5.73 17.54
CA TRP A 105 3.53 -5.08 16.88
C TRP A 105 4.84 -5.27 17.68
N ALA A 106 4.74 -5.35 19.00
CA ALA A 106 5.86 -5.61 19.89
C ALA A 106 6.06 -7.12 20.13
N PRO A 107 7.28 -7.55 20.53
CA PRO A 107 7.50 -8.91 21.00
C PRO A 107 6.50 -9.31 22.12
N PRO A 108 6.07 -10.58 22.22
CA PRO A 108 4.96 -10.98 23.10
C PRO A 108 5.09 -10.52 24.55
N ALA A 109 6.28 -10.62 25.17
CA ALA A 109 6.50 -10.17 26.54
C ALA A 109 6.30 -8.64 26.70
N VAL A 110 6.78 -7.86 25.73
CA VAL A 110 6.64 -6.39 25.72
C VAL A 110 5.19 -6.01 25.47
N ALA A 111 4.52 -6.67 24.52
CA ALA A 111 3.10 -6.46 24.25
C ALA A 111 2.24 -6.76 25.47
N THR A 112 2.55 -7.85 26.20
CA THR A 112 1.85 -8.22 27.42
C THR A 112 2.06 -7.22 28.55
N ALA A 113 3.30 -6.76 28.74
CA ALA A 113 3.63 -5.76 29.75
C ALA A 113 3.01 -4.38 29.45
N ASN A 114 2.70 -4.10 28.18
CA ASN A 114 2.10 -2.85 27.72
C ASN A 114 0.70 -3.06 27.15
N ALA A 115 -0.01 -4.08 27.64
CA ALA A 115 -1.39 -4.30 27.27
C ALA A 115 -2.26 -3.11 27.71
N PHE A 116 -3.32 -2.84 26.95
CA PHE A 116 -4.15 -1.66 27.13
C PHE A 116 -5.61 -2.05 27.32
N ARG A 117 -6.38 -1.19 27.99
CA ARG A 117 -7.82 -1.41 28.15
C ARG A 117 -8.53 -1.05 26.86
N LEU A 118 -9.57 -1.82 26.49
CA LEU A 118 -10.39 -1.50 25.32
C LEU A 118 -10.98 -0.08 25.42
N SER A 119 -11.34 0.36 26.63
CA SER A 119 -11.78 1.74 26.93
C SER A 119 -10.75 2.84 26.60
N SER A 120 -9.47 2.51 26.41
CA SER A 120 -8.43 3.46 25.98
C SER A 120 -8.55 3.87 24.52
N VAL A 121 -9.26 3.10 23.67
CA VAL A 121 -9.46 3.41 22.24
C VAL A 121 -10.87 3.95 22.03
N LYS A 122 -11.04 5.27 21.95
CA LYS A 122 -12.36 5.93 21.90
C LYS A 122 -12.69 6.46 20.51
N SER A 123 -13.96 6.41 20.11
CA SER A 123 -14.38 6.94 18.80
C SER A 123 -14.20 8.45 18.65
N ALA A 124 -14.29 9.23 19.73
CA ALA A 124 -14.20 10.69 19.64
C ALA A 124 -12.81 11.18 19.17
N PRO A 125 -11.68 10.74 19.74
CA PRO A 125 -10.35 11.04 19.22
C PRO A 125 -10.11 10.56 17.77
N ILE A 126 -10.62 9.38 17.40
CA ILE A 126 -10.52 8.86 16.03
C ILE A 126 -11.31 9.76 15.06
N ARG A 127 -12.52 10.19 15.45
CA ARG A 127 -13.31 11.15 14.68
C ARG A 127 -12.60 12.49 14.52
N ALA A 128 -11.98 13.01 15.57
CA ALA A 128 -11.22 14.26 15.48
C ALA A 128 -10.04 14.14 14.51
N TRP A 129 -9.34 13.00 14.53
CA TRP A 129 -8.29 12.71 13.55
C TRP A 129 -8.84 12.63 12.13
N LEU A 130 -9.95 11.91 11.92
CA LEU A 130 -10.67 11.82 10.65
C LEU A 130 -11.08 13.20 10.12
N ASP A 131 -11.71 14.02 10.95
CA ASP A 131 -12.15 15.37 10.55
C ASP A 131 -10.97 16.26 10.15
N ALA A 132 -9.83 16.12 10.83
CA ALA A 132 -8.59 16.81 10.45
C ALA A 132 -8.03 16.27 9.13
N TRP A 133 -7.98 14.94 8.96
CA TRP A 133 -7.55 14.27 7.73
C TRP A 133 -8.39 14.72 6.53
N ARG A 134 -9.72 14.66 6.64
CA ARG A 134 -10.65 15.04 5.55
C ARG A 134 -10.56 16.51 5.12
N LYS A 135 -10.04 17.39 5.99
CA LYS A 135 -9.84 18.82 5.68
C LYS A 135 -8.52 19.09 4.95
N ALA A 136 -7.55 18.19 5.00
CA ALA A 136 -6.29 18.39 4.32
C ALA A 136 -6.45 18.24 2.79
N PRO A 137 -5.75 19.06 2.00
CA PRO A 137 -5.84 19.01 0.54
C PRO A 137 -5.54 17.59 0.00
N GLY A 138 -6.47 17.06 -0.81
CA GLY A 138 -6.35 15.75 -1.43
C GLY A 138 -6.73 14.56 -0.56
N GLN A 139 -7.14 14.76 0.69
CA GLN A 139 -7.47 13.65 1.61
C GLN A 139 -8.99 13.44 1.80
N ALA A 140 -9.80 14.33 1.23
CA ALA A 140 -11.26 14.30 1.36
C ALA A 140 -11.90 13.00 0.82
N THR A 141 -11.29 12.38 -0.19
CA THR A 141 -11.79 11.17 -0.88
C THR A 141 -11.03 9.90 -0.50
N ASP A 142 -10.07 9.96 0.42
CA ASP A 142 -9.27 8.80 0.80
C ASP A 142 -10.14 7.67 1.39
N PHE A 143 -9.81 6.43 1.06
CA PHE A 143 -10.45 5.28 1.65
C PHE A 143 -9.63 4.78 2.83
N ILE A 144 -10.28 4.52 3.97
CA ILE A 144 -9.61 3.96 5.14
C ILE A 144 -10.04 2.51 5.26
N THR A 145 -9.12 1.58 5.04
CA THR A 145 -9.44 0.15 4.92
C THR A 145 -9.69 -0.49 6.27
N ASP A 146 -8.83 -0.15 7.24
CA ASP A 146 -8.85 -0.70 8.57
C ASP A 146 -8.00 0.15 9.51
N TYR A 147 -8.24 -0.04 10.79
CA TYR A 147 -7.49 0.53 11.88
C TYR A 147 -6.93 -0.58 12.74
N GLU A 148 -5.74 -0.34 13.28
CA GLU A 148 -5.11 -1.21 14.25
C GLU A 148 -4.67 -0.38 15.46
N ALA A 149 -4.89 -0.87 16.67
CA ALA A 149 -4.38 -0.28 17.90
C ALA A 149 -3.52 -1.28 18.65
N GLY A 150 -2.34 -0.82 19.08
CA GLY A 150 -1.36 -1.64 19.77
C GLY A 150 -0.24 -0.80 20.37
N TYR A 151 0.57 -1.43 21.22
CA TYR A 151 1.78 -0.79 21.72
C TYR A 151 2.82 -0.71 20.59
N GLU A 152 3.29 0.50 20.29
CA GLU A 152 4.32 0.75 19.29
C GLU A 152 5.69 0.96 19.96
N PRO A 153 6.62 0.00 19.88
CA PRO A 153 7.91 0.08 20.56
C PRO A 153 8.73 1.32 20.20
N SER A 154 8.68 1.77 18.94
CA SER A 154 9.47 2.91 18.46
C SER A 154 8.97 4.24 19.00
N ALA A 155 7.72 4.30 19.46
CA ALA A 155 7.12 5.46 20.12
C ALA A 155 6.92 5.25 21.62
N ALA A 156 7.24 4.05 22.13
CA ALA A 156 7.06 3.61 23.52
C ALA A 156 5.65 3.89 24.11
N ARG A 157 4.59 3.80 23.28
CA ARG A 157 3.21 4.08 23.71
C ARG A 157 2.16 3.34 22.89
N LEU A 158 0.92 3.34 23.37
CA LEU A 158 -0.25 2.93 22.61
C LEU A 158 -0.49 3.91 21.45
N VAL A 159 -0.68 3.36 20.25
CA VAL A 159 -0.92 4.12 19.02
C VAL A 159 -2.05 3.45 18.25
N VAL A 160 -2.83 4.24 17.52
CA VAL A 160 -3.73 3.77 16.46
C VAL A 160 -3.08 4.02 15.12
N ARG A 161 -3.05 3.01 14.25
CA ARG A 161 -2.65 3.10 12.85
C ARG A 161 -3.86 2.95 11.97
N ALA A 162 -4.18 3.97 11.19
CA ALA A 162 -5.12 3.88 10.07
C ALA A 162 -4.36 3.44 8.83
N ARG A 163 -4.84 2.40 8.14
CA ARG A 163 -4.38 2.08 6.79
C ARG A 163 -5.25 2.87 5.80
N VAL A 164 -4.62 3.82 5.12
CA VAL A 164 -5.27 4.76 4.23
C VAL A 164 -4.86 4.43 2.80
N GLY A 165 -5.85 4.09 1.97
CA GLY A 165 -5.74 4.08 0.53
C GLY A 165 -6.16 5.44 0.00
N SER A 166 -5.21 6.26 -0.44
CA SER A 166 -5.57 7.56 -1.00
C SER A 166 -6.08 7.42 -2.43
N MET A 167 -7.20 8.06 -2.77
CA MET A 167 -7.63 8.18 -4.17
C MET A 167 -6.96 9.36 -4.88
N THR A 168 -6.28 10.23 -4.14
CA THR A 168 -5.57 11.40 -4.67
C THR A 168 -4.05 11.18 -4.69
N THR A 169 -3.55 10.18 -3.96
CA THR A 169 -2.14 9.76 -3.97
C THR A 169 -1.99 8.24 -4.14
N PHE A 170 -2.95 7.55 -4.78
CA PHE A 170 -3.04 6.08 -5.04
C PHE A 170 -1.92 5.20 -4.46
N GLY A 171 -1.89 5.14 -3.14
CA GLY A 171 -0.97 4.34 -2.36
C GLY A 171 -1.63 3.93 -1.05
N LEU A 172 -1.19 2.80 -0.51
CA LEU A 172 -1.54 2.37 0.85
C LEU A 172 -0.48 2.93 1.79
N ALA A 173 -0.88 3.86 2.64
CA ALA A 173 -0.05 4.41 3.69
C ALA A 173 -0.60 3.99 5.05
N GLN A 174 0.27 3.97 6.07
CA GLN A 174 -0.15 3.85 7.45
C GLN A 174 0.07 5.18 8.16
N HIS A 175 -0.99 5.70 8.76
CA HIS A 175 -0.96 6.93 9.53
C HIS A 175 -1.19 6.61 11.00
N ALA A 176 -0.22 6.97 11.82
CA ALA A 176 -0.25 6.75 13.26
C ALA A 176 -0.79 8.00 13.97
N PHE A 177 -1.64 7.79 14.98
CA PHE A 177 -2.15 8.85 15.84
C PHE A 177 -2.40 8.34 17.26
N ASP A 178 -2.47 9.27 18.20
CA ASP A 178 -2.70 8.98 19.61
C ASP A 178 -4.19 8.69 19.86
N PRO A 179 -4.55 7.54 20.45
CA PRO A 179 -5.95 7.18 20.70
C PRO A 179 -6.66 8.10 21.70
N SER A 180 -5.92 8.86 22.51
CA SER A 180 -6.49 9.74 23.53
C SER A 180 -6.80 11.15 23.00
N THR A 181 -5.97 11.66 22.09
CA THR A 181 -6.09 13.03 21.58
C THR A 181 -6.45 13.12 20.09
N GLY A 182 -6.26 12.05 19.32
CA GLY A 182 -6.37 12.07 17.86
C GLY A 182 -5.20 12.78 17.17
N SER A 183 -4.17 13.19 17.92
CA SER A 183 -3.02 13.88 17.36
C SER A 183 -2.12 12.91 16.59
N SER A 184 -1.63 13.34 15.42
CA SER A 184 -0.67 12.56 14.63
C SER A 184 0.57 12.19 15.46
N VAL A 185 1.03 10.96 15.29
CA VAL A 185 2.23 10.44 15.94
C VAL A 185 3.25 10.10 14.86
N THR A 186 4.40 10.75 14.90
CA THR A 186 5.55 10.34 14.09
C THR A 186 6.13 9.07 14.67
N ILE A 187 5.94 7.95 13.97
CA ILE A 187 6.71 6.74 14.24
C ILE A 187 8.00 6.91 13.45
N ALA A 188 9.13 7.05 14.16
CA ALA A 188 10.42 6.94 13.52
C ALA A 188 10.40 5.63 12.73
N ALA A 189 10.58 5.69 11.40
CA ALA A 189 10.70 4.48 10.61
C ALA A 189 11.74 3.63 11.33
N ALA A 190 11.34 2.45 11.83
CA ALA A 190 12.30 1.53 12.41
C ALA A 190 13.40 1.44 11.36
N PRO A 191 14.68 1.70 11.70
CA PRO A 191 15.74 1.46 10.75
C PRO A 191 15.49 0.03 10.28
N ARG A 192 15.23 -0.14 8.98
CA ARG A 192 15.09 -1.45 8.35
C ARG A 192 16.26 -2.22 8.96
N GLN A 193 16.00 -3.27 9.75
CA GLN A 193 17.10 -4.03 10.35
C GLN A 193 17.80 -4.71 9.21
N VAL A 194 18.70 -3.95 8.59
CA VAL A 194 19.67 -4.43 7.67
C VAL A 194 20.62 -5.22 8.56
N PRO A 195 20.76 -6.54 8.40
CA PRO A 195 21.70 -7.32 9.17
C PRO A 195 23.05 -6.57 9.20
N LYS A 196 23.68 -6.49 10.38
CA LYS A 196 24.93 -5.74 10.65
C LYS A 196 26.08 -6.05 9.67
N ALA A 197 25.92 -7.05 8.81
CA ALA A 197 26.79 -7.41 7.70
C ALA A 197 26.65 -6.53 6.42
N ILE A 198 25.69 -5.59 6.32
CA ILE A 198 25.51 -4.75 5.12
C ILE A 198 26.06 -3.33 5.29
N ALA A 199 26.34 -2.87 6.51
CA ALA A 199 26.87 -1.53 6.76
C ALA A 199 28.31 -1.32 6.21
N THR A 200 28.97 -2.38 5.75
CA THR A 200 30.32 -2.35 5.15
C THR A 200 30.35 -2.78 3.68
N ALA A 201 29.20 -3.10 3.06
CA ALA A 201 29.18 -3.52 1.67
C ALA A 201 29.32 -2.29 0.75
N GLN A 202 30.46 -2.18 0.08
CA GLN A 202 30.74 -1.12 -0.87
C GLN A 202 29.69 -1.16 -2.00
N ARG A 203 29.01 -0.03 -2.23
CA ARG A 203 28.03 0.13 -3.31
C ARG A 203 28.72 -0.14 -4.66
N ARG A 204 28.15 -1.02 -5.48
CA ARG A 204 28.69 -1.38 -6.80
C ARG A 204 28.07 -0.57 -7.93
N THR A 205 26.85 -0.07 -7.75
CA THR A 205 26.11 0.70 -8.75
C THR A 205 25.28 1.80 -8.10
N ASP A 206 25.13 2.92 -8.77
CA ASP A 206 24.23 4.00 -8.36
C ASP A 206 22.80 3.84 -8.89
N ASP A 207 22.60 3.00 -9.90
CA ASP A 207 21.33 2.79 -10.57
C ASP A 207 21.14 1.32 -10.99
N LEU A 208 20.47 0.55 -10.13
CA LEU A 208 20.18 -0.87 -10.37
C LEU A 208 19.31 -1.15 -11.60
N ARG A 209 18.66 -0.15 -12.20
CA ARG A 209 17.85 -0.33 -13.42
C ARG A 209 18.67 -0.90 -14.57
N ARG A 210 19.98 -0.67 -14.57
CA ARG A 210 20.95 -1.17 -15.57
C ARG A 210 21.44 -2.59 -15.27
N ASP A 211 21.15 -3.09 -14.07
CA ASP A 211 21.73 -4.31 -13.52
C ASP A 211 20.70 -5.46 -13.41
N ALA A 212 19.58 -5.38 -14.14
CA ALA A 212 18.53 -6.41 -14.15
C ALA A 212 19.08 -7.80 -14.48
N SER A 213 19.97 -7.91 -15.48
CA SER A 213 20.61 -9.18 -15.85
C SER A 213 21.49 -9.74 -14.73
N ALA A 214 22.20 -8.88 -13.99
CA ALA A 214 23.03 -9.31 -12.85
C ALA A 214 22.16 -9.80 -11.69
N ALA A 215 21.05 -9.11 -11.42
CA ALA A 215 20.09 -9.50 -10.39
C ALA A 215 19.42 -10.85 -10.71
N LEU A 216 19.02 -11.07 -11.97
CA LEU A 216 18.46 -12.35 -12.44
C LEU A 216 19.49 -13.49 -12.35
N ALA A 217 20.74 -13.24 -12.74
CA ALA A 217 21.81 -14.21 -12.57
C ALA A 217 22.06 -14.57 -11.10
N ALA A 218 22.00 -13.58 -10.19
CA ALA A 218 22.10 -13.82 -8.75
C ALA A 218 20.92 -14.64 -8.23
N LEU A 219 19.69 -14.34 -8.66
CA LEU A 219 18.50 -15.12 -8.31
C LEU A 219 18.64 -16.57 -8.77
N ARG A 220 19.06 -16.81 -10.00
CA ARG A 220 19.18 -18.17 -10.57
C ARG A 220 20.23 -19.05 -9.89
N LYS A 221 21.23 -18.46 -9.24
CA LYS A 221 22.17 -19.23 -8.39
C LYS A 221 21.49 -19.84 -7.16
N VAL A 222 20.42 -19.23 -6.67
CA VAL A 222 19.71 -19.65 -5.45
C VAL A 222 18.39 -20.35 -5.77
N GLU A 223 17.72 -19.93 -6.85
CA GLU A 223 16.42 -20.42 -7.32
C GLU A 223 16.52 -20.80 -8.81
N PRO A 224 17.20 -21.92 -9.15
CA PRO A 224 17.54 -22.25 -10.54
C PRO A 224 16.32 -22.54 -11.43
N SER A 225 15.23 -23.06 -10.86
CA SER A 225 14.04 -23.50 -11.60
C SER A 225 12.77 -22.70 -11.30
N ALA A 226 12.84 -21.70 -10.41
CA ALA A 226 11.64 -20.98 -9.98
C ALA A 226 11.11 -20.05 -11.08
N ARG A 227 9.82 -20.11 -11.37
CA ARG A 227 9.18 -19.14 -12.28
C ARG A 227 9.00 -17.80 -11.56
N LEU A 228 9.22 -16.70 -12.28
CA LEU A 228 9.00 -15.35 -11.76
C LEU A 228 7.51 -15.04 -11.78
N GLY A 229 6.97 -14.50 -10.69
CA GLY A 229 5.61 -13.97 -10.67
C GLY A 229 5.60 -12.48 -11.01
N SER A 230 6.48 -11.71 -10.37
CA SER A 230 6.65 -10.27 -10.60
C SER A 230 8.10 -9.86 -10.31
N MET A 231 8.60 -8.91 -11.07
CA MET A 231 9.89 -8.25 -10.83
C MET A 231 9.69 -6.75 -10.79
N ARG A 232 10.07 -6.09 -9.69
CA ARG A 232 10.04 -4.64 -9.56
C ARG A 232 11.45 -4.11 -9.57
N ILE A 233 11.72 -3.12 -10.41
CA ILE A 233 13.05 -2.60 -10.67
C ILE A 233 13.05 -1.10 -10.40
N SER A 234 13.96 -0.65 -9.55
CA SER A 234 14.19 0.76 -9.25
C SER A 234 15.68 1.05 -9.22
N GLN A 235 16.06 2.32 -9.03
CA GLN A 235 17.48 2.69 -8.85
C GLN A 235 18.12 2.03 -7.62
N ARG A 236 17.33 1.74 -6.58
CA ARG A 236 17.83 1.37 -5.25
C ARG A 236 17.61 -0.09 -4.87
N GLU A 237 16.65 -0.76 -5.48
CA GLU A 237 16.43 -2.20 -5.28
C GLU A 237 15.76 -2.83 -6.49
N ILE A 238 16.05 -4.12 -6.68
CA ILE A 238 15.29 -5.03 -7.55
C ILE A 238 14.62 -6.05 -6.65
N ALA A 239 13.29 -6.08 -6.64
CA ALA A 239 12.51 -7.02 -5.86
C ALA A 239 11.92 -8.09 -6.77
N PHE A 240 12.15 -9.36 -6.42
CA PHE A 240 11.57 -10.52 -7.06
C PHE A 240 10.46 -11.08 -6.20
N THR A 241 9.34 -11.43 -6.83
CA THR A 241 8.33 -12.31 -6.26
C THR A 241 8.22 -13.51 -7.19
N LEU A 242 8.53 -14.70 -6.70
CA LEU A 242 8.38 -15.95 -7.44
C LEU A 242 6.91 -16.34 -7.54
N ALA A 243 6.55 -17.19 -8.50
CA ALA A 243 5.17 -17.65 -8.71
C ALA A 243 4.60 -18.38 -7.48
N ASP A 244 5.46 -19.07 -6.72
CA ASP A 244 5.14 -19.70 -5.44
C ASP A 244 5.12 -18.74 -4.24
N ARG A 245 5.19 -17.43 -4.52
CA ARG A 245 5.12 -16.31 -3.57
C ARG A 245 6.35 -16.11 -2.70
N ARG A 246 7.44 -16.87 -2.86
CA ARG A 246 8.71 -16.54 -2.19
C ARG A 246 9.26 -15.22 -2.76
N THR A 247 9.89 -14.40 -1.92
CA THR A 247 10.39 -13.09 -2.33
C THR A 247 11.89 -12.97 -2.11
N TRP A 248 12.53 -12.19 -2.97
CA TRP A 248 13.95 -11.87 -2.89
C TRP A 248 14.17 -10.39 -3.19
N THR A 249 15.17 -9.78 -2.57
CA THR A 249 15.58 -8.40 -2.85
C THR A 249 17.04 -8.38 -3.20
N PHE A 250 17.36 -7.78 -4.34
CA PHE A 250 18.71 -7.50 -4.81
C PHE A 250 19.02 -6.02 -4.63
N ASP A 251 20.13 -5.73 -3.97
CA ASP A 251 20.51 -4.39 -3.54
C ASP A 251 21.73 -3.84 -4.31
N PRO A 252 22.08 -2.54 -4.15
CA PRO A 252 23.16 -1.89 -4.90
C PRO A 252 24.56 -2.41 -4.57
N SER A 253 24.71 -3.27 -3.55
CA SER A 253 25.95 -4.01 -3.26
C SER A 253 26.04 -5.35 -3.99
N PHE A 254 25.03 -5.65 -4.82
CA PHE A 254 24.82 -6.92 -5.53
C PHE A 254 24.55 -8.10 -4.60
N ARG A 255 23.97 -7.82 -3.44
CA ARG A 255 23.54 -8.86 -2.51
C ARG A 255 22.09 -9.21 -2.76
N LEU A 256 21.82 -10.51 -2.85
CA LEU A 256 20.47 -11.06 -2.88
C LEU A 256 20.07 -11.52 -1.47
N THR A 257 18.91 -11.08 -0.98
CA THR A 257 18.42 -11.42 0.36
C THR A 257 16.98 -11.93 0.27
N ALA A 258 16.69 -13.05 0.95
CA ALA A 258 15.34 -13.59 1.04
C ALA A 258 14.43 -12.67 1.85
N GLY A 259 13.20 -12.47 1.38
CA GLY A 259 12.17 -11.70 2.05
C GLY A 259 11.07 -12.57 2.65
N ARG A 260 10.02 -11.92 3.18
CA ARG A 260 8.80 -12.61 3.60
C ARG A 260 7.99 -13.03 2.37
N PRO A 261 7.31 -14.19 2.38
CA PRO A 261 6.43 -14.57 1.28
C PRO A 261 5.39 -13.49 0.98
N TYR A 262 5.09 -13.30 -0.29
CA TYR A 262 4.06 -12.39 -0.77
C TYR A 262 2.68 -12.93 -0.38
N ASP A 263 1.89 -12.13 0.31
CA ASP A 263 0.56 -12.49 0.83
C ASP A 263 -0.59 -11.94 -0.03
N GLY A 264 -0.28 -11.19 -1.09
CA GLY A 264 -1.27 -10.64 -2.01
C GLY A 264 -1.91 -11.69 -2.92
N SER A 265 -3.18 -11.48 -3.27
CA SER A 265 -4.00 -12.39 -4.08
C SER A 265 -3.87 -12.20 -5.60
N PHE A 266 -3.11 -11.20 -6.05
CA PHE A 266 -3.10 -10.74 -7.44
C PHE A 266 -1.94 -11.30 -8.28
N LEU A 267 -1.11 -12.17 -7.71
CA LEU A 267 0.04 -12.76 -8.41
C LEU A 267 -0.42 -13.91 -9.29
N CYS A 268 -0.03 -13.89 -10.56
CA CYS A 268 -0.24 -15.02 -11.46
C CYS A 268 0.57 -16.25 -11.00
N ALA A 269 -0.12 -17.35 -10.71
CA ALA A 269 0.49 -18.60 -10.24
C ALA A 269 1.28 -19.33 -11.34
N GLU A 270 0.99 -19.08 -12.62
CA GLU A 270 1.78 -19.64 -13.73
C GLU A 270 3.16 -18.99 -13.83
N GLY A 271 3.29 -17.72 -13.46
CA GLY A 271 4.53 -16.96 -13.60
C GLY A 271 5.09 -16.91 -15.04
N TRP A 272 6.34 -16.50 -15.16
CA TRP A 272 7.04 -16.30 -16.43
C TRP A 272 8.55 -16.60 -16.27
N LEU A 273 9.22 -16.78 -17.41
CA LEU A 273 10.65 -17.02 -17.55
C LEU A 273 11.36 -15.78 -18.10
N GLU A 274 12.64 -15.60 -17.78
CA GLU A 274 13.40 -14.41 -18.17
C GLU A 274 13.49 -14.20 -19.68
N ASP A 275 13.53 -15.27 -20.46
CA ASP A 275 13.64 -15.23 -21.92
C ASP A 275 12.35 -14.76 -22.62
N GLU A 276 11.23 -14.71 -21.88
CA GLU A 276 9.99 -14.10 -22.33
C GLU A 276 10.11 -12.57 -22.48
N VAL A 277 11.11 -11.94 -21.84
CA VAL A 277 11.35 -10.49 -21.83
C VAL A 277 12.56 -10.13 -22.68
N ASP A 278 12.41 -9.14 -23.57
CA ASP A 278 13.54 -8.53 -24.26
C ASP A 278 14.20 -7.46 -23.37
N TRP A 279 15.13 -7.92 -22.54
CA TRP A 279 15.88 -7.08 -21.60
C TRP A 279 16.71 -5.99 -22.30
N THR A 280 17.03 -6.12 -23.58
CA THR A 280 17.78 -5.10 -24.33
C THR A 280 16.98 -3.82 -24.51
N LYS A 281 15.64 -3.89 -24.41
CA LYS A 281 14.75 -2.74 -24.57
C LYS A 281 14.54 -1.96 -23.28
N LEU A 282 14.83 -2.56 -22.13
CA LEU A 282 14.51 -2.00 -20.81
C LEU A 282 15.10 -0.59 -20.61
N ALA A 283 16.33 -0.38 -21.05
CA ALA A 283 17.04 0.89 -20.91
C ALA A 283 16.37 2.06 -21.65
N ALA A 284 15.62 1.79 -22.72
CA ALA A 284 14.93 2.82 -23.51
C ALA A 284 13.51 3.11 -23.02
N LEU A 285 12.92 2.24 -22.20
CA LEU A 285 11.53 2.37 -21.77
C LEU A 285 11.24 3.60 -20.89
N PRO A 286 12.15 4.08 -20.01
CA PRO A 286 11.96 5.34 -19.30
C PRO A 286 11.74 6.51 -20.25
N ARG A 287 12.61 6.69 -21.24
CA ARG A 287 12.44 7.75 -22.23
C ARG A 287 11.17 7.58 -23.07
N ASN A 288 10.90 6.35 -23.50
CA ASN A 288 9.69 6.06 -24.28
C ASN A 288 8.40 6.31 -23.48
N GLY A 289 8.42 6.04 -22.18
CA GLY A 289 7.26 6.26 -21.33
C GLY A 289 7.05 7.74 -21.01
N VAL A 290 8.12 8.54 -20.89
CA VAL A 290 8.03 10.01 -20.82
C VAL A 290 7.30 10.56 -22.04
N LEU A 291 7.70 10.11 -23.24
CA LEU A 291 7.05 10.50 -24.49
C LEU A 291 5.59 10.03 -24.55
N ALA A 292 5.32 8.80 -24.13
CA ALA A 292 3.98 8.21 -24.21
C ALA A 292 2.99 8.81 -23.20
N ALA A 293 3.47 9.27 -22.04
CA ALA A 293 2.65 9.90 -21.01
C ALA A 293 2.69 11.44 -21.06
N ASN A 294 3.32 12.02 -22.09
CA ASN A 294 3.45 13.47 -22.29
C ASN A 294 4.08 14.18 -21.07
N LEU A 295 5.19 13.63 -20.61
CA LEU A 295 5.98 14.07 -19.46
C LEU A 295 7.23 14.85 -19.90
N ASP A 296 7.97 15.41 -18.96
CA ASP A 296 9.24 16.10 -19.23
C ASP A 296 10.46 15.17 -19.08
N ASP A 297 11.58 15.55 -19.69
CA ASP A 297 12.81 14.73 -19.69
C ASP A 297 13.39 14.52 -18.27
N GLY A 298 13.06 15.41 -17.32
CA GLY A 298 13.48 15.30 -15.92
C GLY A 298 12.86 14.10 -15.20
N ASP A 299 11.76 13.58 -15.73
CA ASP A 299 11.02 12.45 -15.16
C ASP A 299 11.72 11.12 -15.37
N GLU A 300 12.59 10.99 -16.38
CA GLU A 300 13.29 9.73 -16.70
C GLU A 300 14.08 9.18 -15.50
N ALA A 301 14.66 10.07 -14.69
CA ALA A 301 15.39 9.72 -13.47
C ALA A 301 14.49 9.03 -12.43
N HIS A 302 13.18 9.28 -12.47
CA HIS A 302 12.19 8.80 -11.51
C HIS A 302 11.46 7.53 -11.96
N ALA A 303 11.84 6.98 -13.12
CA ALA A 303 11.24 5.76 -13.64
C ALA A 303 11.54 4.53 -12.78
N ARG A 304 10.50 3.76 -12.50
CA ARG A 304 10.51 2.42 -11.93
C ARG A 304 9.81 1.46 -12.88
N PHE A 305 10.19 0.19 -12.86
CA PHE A 305 9.59 -0.84 -13.70
C PHE A 305 8.86 -1.87 -12.85
N THR A 306 7.73 -2.34 -13.33
CA THR A 306 7.11 -3.59 -12.90
C THR A 306 6.99 -4.50 -14.10
N VAL A 307 7.56 -5.69 -14.01
CA VAL A 307 7.43 -6.76 -15.00
C VAL A 307 6.56 -7.85 -14.39
N ASP A 308 5.34 -7.99 -14.87
CA ASP A 308 4.38 -8.98 -14.38
C ASP A 308 3.32 -9.33 -15.42
N ARG A 309 2.57 -10.39 -15.11
CA ARG A 309 1.33 -10.73 -15.80
C ARG A 309 0.16 -10.07 -15.07
N SER A 310 -0.85 -9.66 -15.81
CA SER A 310 -2.07 -9.09 -15.23
C SER A 310 -2.78 -10.08 -14.29
N ARG A 311 -3.75 -9.55 -13.51
CA ARG A 311 -4.50 -10.27 -12.45
C ARG A 311 -5.10 -11.62 -12.87
N ASP A 312 -5.33 -11.83 -14.17
CA ASP A 312 -5.90 -13.06 -14.75
C ASP A 312 -4.87 -13.90 -15.51
N CYS A 313 -3.58 -13.81 -15.15
CA CYS A 313 -2.48 -14.45 -15.88
C CYS A 313 -2.40 -14.05 -17.38
N GLY A 314 -2.81 -12.82 -17.69
CA GLY A 314 -2.76 -12.27 -19.04
C GLY A 314 -1.34 -12.09 -19.59
N PRO A 315 -1.19 -11.41 -20.74
CA PRO A 315 0.10 -11.18 -21.35
C PRO A 315 1.11 -10.54 -20.39
N LEU A 316 2.37 -10.95 -20.49
CA LEU A 316 3.48 -10.36 -19.75
C LEU A 316 3.70 -8.92 -20.22
N THR A 317 3.68 -7.98 -19.27
CA THR A 317 3.84 -6.56 -19.55
C THR A 317 4.95 -5.94 -18.71
N ILE A 318 5.51 -4.85 -19.23
CA ILE A 318 6.44 -3.99 -18.52
C ILE A 318 5.73 -2.65 -18.31
N GLU A 319 5.40 -2.34 -17.06
CA GLU A 319 4.87 -1.04 -16.68
C GLU A 319 6.01 -0.15 -16.18
N VAL A 320 6.13 1.04 -16.77
CA VAL A 320 7.04 2.08 -16.31
C VAL A 320 6.23 3.13 -15.58
N THR A 321 6.61 3.42 -14.34
CA THR A 321 5.94 4.38 -13.46
C THR A 321 6.93 5.46 -13.03
N TYR A 322 6.53 6.73 -13.03
CA TYR A 322 7.39 7.85 -12.66
C TYR A 322 7.12 8.34 -11.24
N ASP A 323 8.09 8.18 -10.35
CA ASP A 323 7.88 8.32 -8.90
C ASP A 323 7.95 9.74 -8.33
N ASN A 324 8.34 10.73 -9.14
CA ASN A 324 8.37 12.15 -8.80
C ASN A 324 7.00 12.83 -8.88
N TYR A 325 6.01 12.15 -9.44
CA TYR A 325 4.63 12.64 -9.46
C TYR A 325 3.84 12.15 -8.25
N ARG A 326 2.92 13.01 -7.81
CA ARG A 326 1.85 12.58 -6.92
C ARG A 326 0.96 11.63 -7.69
N ILE A 327 0.57 10.54 -7.04
CA ILE A 327 -0.11 9.46 -7.72
C ILE A 327 -1.56 9.92 -8.14
N PRO A 328 -2.17 9.50 -9.27
CA PRO A 328 -1.76 8.43 -10.16
C PRO A 328 -0.45 8.83 -10.78
N GLN A 329 0.58 8.05 -10.50
CA GLN A 329 1.88 8.31 -11.08
C GLN A 329 1.66 8.08 -12.56
N PRO A 330 2.09 9.01 -13.42
CA PRO A 330 1.98 8.76 -14.83
C PRO A 330 2.75 7.48 -15.11
N TRP A 331 2.18 6.71 -16.01
CA TRP A 331 2.74 5.41 -16.34
C TRP A 331 2.55 5.12 -17.81
N ALA A 332 3.46 4.31 -18.33
CA ALA A 332 3.37 3.77 -19.67
C ALA A 332 3.58 2.25 -19.59
N ARG A 333 2.68 1.51 -20.23
CA ARG A 333 2.74 0.05 -20.29
C ARG A 333 3.22 -0.38 -21.67
N PHE A 334 4.13 -1.33 -21.64
CA PHE A 334 4.73 -1.95 -22.81
C PHE A 334 4.51 -3.46 -22.74
N ASP A 335 4.54 -4.13 -23.89
CA ASP A 335 4.64 -5.59 -23.88
C ASP A 335 6.05 -6.04 -23.50
N ALA A 336 6.24 -7.36 -23.34
CA ALA A 336 7.53 -7.93 -23.00
C ALA A 336 8.64 -7.69 -24.05
N ARG A 337 8.31 -7.15 -25.23
CA ARG A 337 9.26 -6.77 -26.30
C ARG A 337 9.49 -5.25 -26.34
N GLY A 338 8.97 -4.50 -25.37
CA GLY A 338 9.13 -3.05 -25.28
C GLY A 338 8.25 -2.26 -26.26
N ARG A 339 7.24 -2.87 -26.88
CA ARG A 339 6.28 -2.14 -27.73
C ARG A 339 5.23 -1.48 -26.85
N TYR A 340 4.95 -0.22 -27.13
CA TYR A 340 3.97 0.55 -26.40
C TYR A 340 2.56 -0.06 -26.52
N LEU A 341 1.85 -0.13 -25.40
CA LEU A 341 0.47 -0.61 -25.33
C LEU A 341 -0.50 0.52 -24.97
N THR A 342 -0.26 1.20 -23.85
CA THR A 342 -1.13 2.26 -23.33
C THR A 342 -0.40 3.07 -22.25
N SER A 343 -0.86 4.28 -21.96
CA SER A 343 -0.34 5.18 -20.93
C SER A 343 -1.49 5.90 -20.22
N ARG A 344 -1.17 6.51 -19.07
CA ARG A 344 -2.08 7.39 -18.35
C ARG A 344 -1.37 8.59 -17.77
#